data_AF-A0A9X6AD95-F1
#
_entry.id   AF-A0A9X6AD95-F1
#
_cell.length_a   1.000
_cell.length_b   1.000
_cell.length_c   1.000
_cell.angle_alpha   90.00
_cell.angle_beta   90.00
_cell.angle_gamma   90.00
#
_symmetry.space_group_name_H-M   'P 1'
#
loop_
_entity.id
_entity.type
_entity.pdbx_description
1 polymer ?
#
loop_
_entity_poly.entity_id
_entity_poly.type
_entity_poly.pdbx_seq_one_letter_code
_entity_poly.pdbx_strand_id
1 'polypeptide(L)'
;GDNSIVVSPGANGRLTPEDVRSAGNLLAASRVVSAQLEIPLETVVEVVRNLAPGSRFVLNPSPPRALPAEVLAACDPLIVNEHEARVIVGTDLGDSPEDWASALLALGPRSVVITLGSRGALVASAEGAARVPSVKVETVDTTGAGDAFTAA
;
A
#
# COMPACT_ATOMS: atom_id res chain seq x y z
N GLY A 1 0.58 -10.67 21.26
CA GLY A 1 -0.14 -11.86 20.80
C GLY A 1 0.19 -12.02 19.35
N ASP A 2 0.76 -13.16 18.96
CA ASP A 2 1.04 -13.44 17.56
C ASP A 2 -0.26 -13.90 16.91
N ASN A 3 -0.86 -13.03 16.10
CA ASN A 3 -2.02 -13.40 15.28
C ASN A 3 -1.52 -14.32 14.16
N SER A 4 -2.04 -15.54 14.11
CA SER A 4 -1.84 -16.46 12.98
C SER A 4 -3.07 -16.36 12.07
N ILE A 5 -2.87 -15.88 10.85
CA ILE A 5 -3.93 -15.75 9.84
C ILE A 5 -3.63 -16.73 8.71
N VAL A 6 -4.57 -17.65 8.44
CA VAL A 6 -4.51 -18.55 7.28
C VAL A 6 -5.46 -18.00 6.22
N VAL A 7 -4.91 -17.56 5.09
CA VAL A 7 -5.68 -17.02 3.97
C VAL A 7 -5.82 -18.08 2.88
N SER A 8 -7.06 -18.40 2.48
CA SER A 8 -7.35 -19.15 1.26
C SER A 8 -7.89 -18.18 0.20
N PRO A 9 -7.17 -17.93 -0.91
CA PRO A 9 -7.54 -16.87 -1.86
C PRO A 9 -8.90 -17.03 -2.51
N GLY A 10 -9.42 -18.27 -2.63
CA GLY A 10 -10.77 -18.53 -3.13
C GLY A 10 -11.10 -17.80 -4.44
N ALA A 11 -12.16 -16.97 -4.42
CA ALA A 11 -12.54 -16.16 -5.57
C ALA A 11 -11.56 -15.01 -5.87
N ASN A 12 -10.90 -14.43 -4.85
CA ASN A 12 -9.94 -13.34 -5.03
C ASN A 12 -8.77 -13.78 -5.92
N GLY A 13 -8.31 -15.02 -5.77
CA GLY A 13 -7.27 -15.62 -6.61
C GLY A 13 -7.68 -15.88 -8.08
N ARG A 14 -8.93 -15.57 -8.45
CA ARG A 14 -9.46 -15.72 -9.82
C ARG A 14 -9.73 -14.39 -10.51
N LEU A 15 -9.44 -13.26 -9.87
CA LEU A 15 -9.54 -11.96 -10.52
C LEU A 15 -8.41 -11.83 -11.54
N THR A 16 -8.76 -11.65 -12.81
CA THR A 16 -7.84 -11.66 -13.95
C THR A 16 -7.64 -10.26 -14.53
N PRO A 17 -6.58 -10.06 -15.34
CA PRO A 17 -6.42 -8.84 -16.14
C PRO A 17 -7.63 -8.54 -17.07
N GLU A 18 -8.35 -9.56 -17.54
CA GLU A 18 -9.51 -9.35 -18.40
C GLU A 18 -10.68 -8.73 -17.64
N ASP A 19 -10.84 -9.05 -16.35
CA ASP A 19 -11.85 -8.43 -15.49
C ASP A 19 -11.59 -6.93 -15.34
N VAL A 20 -10.32 -6.53 -15.23
CA VAL A 20 -9.90 -5.12 -15.16
C VAL A 20 -10.22 -4.38 -16.45
N ARG A 21 -9.86 -4.96 -17.61
CA ARG A 21 -10.17 -4.38 -18.92
C ARG A 21 -11.67 -4.24 -19.15
N SER A 22 -12.44 -5.25 -18.76
CA SER A 22 -13.90 -5.23 -18.84
C SER A 22 -14.51 -4.14 -17.96
N ALA A 23 -13.87 -3.82 -16.83
CA ALA A 23 -14.23 -2.73 -15.94
C ALA A 23 -13.62 -1.38 -16.32
N GLY A 24 -12.99 -1.24 -17.49
CA GLY A 24 -12.19 -0.06 -17.86
C GLY A 24 -12.93 1.28 -17.74
N ASN A 25 -14.22 1.33 -18.06
CA ASN A 25 -15.02 2.55 -17.89
C ASN A 25 -15.14 2.99 -16.43
N LEU A 26 -15.21 2.04 -15.50
CA LEU A 26 -15.25 2.32 -14.06
C LEU A 26 -13.89 2.83 -13.57
N LEU A 27 -12.80 2.18 -13.98
CA LEU A 27 -11.45 2.64 -13.65
C LEU A 27 -11.20 4.05 -14.20
N ALA A 28 -11.58 4.32 -15.45
CA ALA A 28 -11.37 5.61 -16.09
C ALA A 28 -12.16 6.76 -15.43
N ALA A 29 -13.32 6.46 -14.84
CA ALA A 29 -14.13 7.43 -14.10
C ALA A 29 -13.64 7.68 -12.66
N SER A 30 -12.70 6.86 -12.15
CA SER A 30 -12.25 6.89 -10.77
C SER A 30 -11.15 7.91 -10.56
N ARG A 31 -11.30 8.79 -9.56
CA ARG A 31 -10.22 9.72 -9.16
C ARG A 31 -9.14 9.05 -8.32
N VAL A 32 -9.54 8.04 -7.55
CA VAL A 32 -8.67 7.27 -6.67
C VAL A 32 -8.99 5.80 -6.89
N VAL A 33 -7.94 4.99 -7.06
CA VAL A 33 -8.02 3.53 -7.12
C VAL A 33 -7.16 2.99 -5.99
N SER A 34 -7.74 2.18 -5.10
CA SER A 34 -7.02 1.53 -4.01
C SER A 34 -6.94 0.03 -4.26
N ALA A 35 -5.80 -0.58 -3.95
CA ALA A 35 -5.59 -2.02 -4.07
C ALA A 35 -4.72 -2.58 -2.92
N GLN A 36 -4.86 -3.88 -2.70
CA GLN A 36 -4.02 -4.71 -1.84
C GLN A 36 -3.49 -5.92 -2.65
N LEU A 37 -2.60 -6.73 -2.06
CA LEU A 37 -1.98 -7.88 -2.74
C LEU A 37 -2.65 -9.22 -2.41
N GLU A 38 -3.93 -9.19 -2.00
CA GLU A 38 -4.78 -10.38 -1.85
C GLU A 38 -5.43 -10.85 -3.17
N ILE A 39 -5.11 -10.18 -4.27
CA ILE A 39 -5.45 -10.57 -5.65
C ILE A 39 -4.16 -10.88 -6.45
N PRO A 40 -4.24 -11.56 -7.60
CA PRO A 40 -3.06 -11.83 -8.42
C PRO A 40 -2.30 -10.56 -8.82
N LEU A 41 -0.97 -10.60 -8.75
CA LEU A 41 -0.12 -9.43 -9.00
C LEU A 41 -0.26 -8.92 -10.44
N GLU A 42 -0.42 -9.82 -11.40
CA GLU A 42 -0.69 -9.50 -12.80
C GLU A 42 -1.96 -8.66 -12.97
N THR A 43 -2.94 -8.85 -12.09
CA THR A 43 -4.18 -8.08 -12.08
C THR A 43 -3.96 -6.68 -11.53
N VAL A 44 -3.14 -6.54 -10.48
CA VAL A 44 -2.71 -5.22 -9.96
C VAL A 44 -1.91 -4.45 -11.01
N VAL A 45 -1.03 -5.13 -11.75
CA VAL A 45 -0.29 -4.55 -12.88
C VAL A 45 -1.25 -4.07 -13.96
N GLU A 46 -2.27 -4.85 -14.29
CA GLU A 46 -3.28 -4.45 -15.27
C GLU A 46 -4.07 -3.22 -14.80
N VAL A 47 -4.40 -3.12 -13.50
CA VAL A 47 -5.02 -1.92 -12.91
C VAL A 47 -4.14 -0.71 -13.17
N VAL A 48 -2.85 -0.79 -12.84
CA VAL A 48 -1.89 0.30 -13.04
C VAL A 48 -1.83 0.75 -14.51
N ARG A 49 -1.85 -0.19 -15.45
CA ARG A 49 -1.79 0.10 -16.90
C ARG A 49 -3.07 0.75 -17.44
N ASN A 50 -4.20 0.59 -16.75
CA ASN A 50 -5.50 1.14 -17.15
C ASN A 50 -5.93 2.35 -16.31
N LEU A 51 -5.06 2.89 -15.46
CA LEU A 51 -5.34 4.13 -14.72
C LEU A 51 -5.51 5.31 -15.69
N ALA A 52 -6.57 6.10 -15.52
CA ALA A 52 -6.72 7.33 -16.27
C ALA A 52 -5.65 8.36 -15.86
N PRO A 53 -5.16 9.20 -16.78
CA PRO A 53 -4.26 10.30 -16.43
C PRO A 53 -4.82 11.16 -15.29
N GLY A 54 -4.00 11.39 -14.27
CA GLY A 54 -4.39 12.16 -13.09
C GLY A 54 -5.12 11.36 -12.01
N SER A 55 -5.39 10.07 -12.23
CA SER A 55 -5.88 9.17 -11.17
C SER A 55 -4.80 8.96 -10.12
N ARG A 56 -5.22 8.88 -8.86
CA ARG A 56 -4.36 8.53 -7.73
C ARG A 56 -4.44 7.02 -7.48
N PHE A 57 -3.30 6.35 -7.42
CA PHE A 57 -3.24 4.92 -7.10
C PHE A 57 -2.68 4.71 -5.69
N VAL A 58 -3.49 4.15 -4.81
CA VAL A 58 -3.13 3.84 -3.43
C VAL A 58 -2.89 2.35 -3.33
N LEU A 59 -1.70 1.95 -2.89
CA LEU A 59 -1.37 0.54 -2.72
C LEU A 59 -0.99 0.28 -1.27
N ASN A 60 -1.72 -0.62 -0.62
CA ASN A 60 -1.22 -1.28 0.58
C ASN A 60 -0.68 -2.66 0.19
N PRO A 61 0.64 -2.89 0.18
CA PRO A 61 1.23 -4.09 -0.38
C PRO A 61 1.16 -5.24 0.62
N SER A 62 -0.04 -5.59 1.10
CA SER A 62 -0.26 -6.67 2.05
C SER A 62 -0.85 -7.91 1.35
N PRO A 63 -0.27 -9.11 1.52
CA PRO A 63 0.99 -9.38 2.22
C PRO A 63 2.23 -8.83 1.47
N PRO A 64 3.31 -8.44 2.17
CA PRO A 64 4.48 -7.81 1.56
C PRO A 64 5.24 -8.76 0.64
N ARG A 65 5.57 -8.27 -0.56
CA ARG A 65 6.36 -8.98 -1.57
C ARG A 65 7.08 -7.99 -2.49
N ALA A 66 8.03 -8.48 -3.28
CA ALA A 66 8.66 -7.68 -4.32
C ALA A 66 7.63 -7.21 -5.36
N LEU A 67 7.69 -5.91 -5.71
CA LEU A 67 6.78 -5.27 -6.65
C LEU A 67 7.52 -4.84 -7.93
N PRO A 68 6.87 -4.93 -9.10
CA PRO A 68 7.40 -4.36 -10.33
C PRO A 68 7.59 -2.84 -10.21
N ALA A 69 8.64 -2.31 -10.85
CA ALA A 69 8.92 -0.87 -10.86
C ALA A 69 7.74 -0.03 -11.39
N GLU A 70 6.98 -0.55 -12.36
CA GLU A 70 5.78 0.14 -12.89
C GLU A 70 4.68 0.31 -11.82
N VAL A 71 4.51 -0.67 -10.94
CA VAL A 71 3.52 -0.61 -9.85
C VAL A 71 3.98 0.39 -8.80
N LEU A 72 5.26 0.33 -8.40
CA LEU A 72 5.84 1.26 -7.45
C LEU A 72 5.76 2.71 -7.94
N ALA A 73 6.13 2.97 -9.19
CA ALA A 73 6.09 4.31 -9.79
C ALA A 73 4.68 4.92 -9.88
N ALA A 74 3.63 4.08 -9.92
CA ALA A 74 2.25 4.54 -9.93
C ALA A 74 1.72 4.93 -8.54
N CYS A 75 2.35 4.46 -7.46
CA CYS A 75 1.86 4.62 -6.10
C CYS A 75 1.90 6.09 -5.63
N ASP A 76 0.78 6.55 -5.09
CA ASP A 76 0.57 7.86 -4.46
C ASP A 76 -0.58 7.79 -3.44
N PRO A 77 -0.39 7.30 -2.20
CA PRO A 77 0.85 6.74 -1.65
C PRO A 77 0.95 5.21 -1.76
N LEU A 78 2.18 4.72 -1.56
CA LEU A 78 2.43 3.36 -1.06
C LEU A 78 2.25 3.36 0.47
N ILE A 79 1.32 2.56 0.99
CA ILE A 79 0.99 2.49 2.43
C ILE A 79 1.53 1.19 3.02
N VAL A 80 2.44 1.28 3.99
CA VAL A 80 3.03 0.12 4.66
C VAL A 80 2.97 0.28 6.17
N ASN A 81 3.03 -0.81 6.92
CA ASN A 81 3.40 -0.78 8.33
C ASN A 81 4.93 -0.93 8.53
N GLU A 82 5.41 -0.80 9.77
CA GLU A 82 6.85 -0.92 10.12
C GLU A 82 7.47 -2.27 9.72
N HIS A 83 6.69 -3.36 9.75
CA HIS A 83 7.17 -4.68 9.34
C HIS A 83 7.27 -4.78 7.82
N GLU A 84 6.22 -4.38 7.10
CA GLU A 84 6.16 -4.37 5.63
C GLU A 84 7.23 -3.46 5.03
N ALA A 85 7.47 -2.28 5.62
CA ALA A 85 8.53 -1.36 5.20
C ALA A 85 9.89 -2.06 5.20
N ARG A 86 10.24 -2.73 6.30
CA ARG A 86 11.51 -3.47 6.46
C ARG A 86 11.62 -4.66 5.51
N VAL A 87 10.51 -5.34 5.21
CA VAL A 87 10.51 -6.43 4.22
C VAL A 87 10.83 -5.90 2.82
N ILE A 88 10.33 -4.72 2.47
CA ILE A 88 10.52 -4.13 1.13
C ILE A 88 11.92 -3.51 0.98
N VAL A 89 12.40 -2.75 1.97
CA VAL A 89 13.69 -2.04 1.86
C VAL A 89 14.89 -2.89 2.29
N GLY A 90 14.64 -3.99 3.02
CA GLY A 90 15.68 -4.84 3.61
C GLY A 90 15.99 -4.48 5.06
N THR A 91 16.46 -5.46 5.82
CA THR A 91 16.70 -5.36 7.28
C THR A 91 18.00 -4.66 7.65
N ASP A 92 18.88 -4.39 6.68
CA ASP A 92 20.19 -3.77 6.92
C ASP A 92 20.13 -2.23 6.87
N LEU A 93 19.00 -1.66 6.43
CA LEU A 93 18.71 -0.24 6.56
C LEU A 93 18.38 0.09 8.01
N GLY A 94 18.84 1.25 8.49
CA GLY A 94 18.71 1.69 9.88
C GLY A 94 17.29 1.62 10.45
N ASP A 95 17.14 1.80 11.75
CA ASP A 95 15.88 1.52 12.45
C ASP A 95 14.88 2.69 12.51
N SER A 96 15.08 3.75 11.72
CA SER A 96 14.16 4.91 11.73
C SER A 96 13.10 4.85 10.62
N PRO A 97 11.84 5.21 10.90
CA PRO A 97 10.82 5.36 9.87
C PRO A 97 11.22 6.33 8.76
N GLU A 98 11.98 7.37 9.07
CA GLU A 98 12.51 8.33 8.10
C GLU A 98 13.47 7.69 7.10
N ASP A 99 14.37 6.81 7.56
CA ASP A 99 15.28 6.07 6.68
C ASP A 99 14.51 5.11 5.77
N TRP A 100 13.53 4.39 6.32
CA TRP A 100 12.66 3.51 5.53
C TRP A 100 11.85 4.29 4.50
N ALA A 101 11.29 5.44 4.88
CA ALA A 101 10.54 6.29 3.95
C ALA A 101 11.41 6.80 2.81
N SER A 102 12.63 7.26 3.11
CA SER A 102 13.58 7.68 2.09
C SER A 102 13.96 6.53 1.14
N ALA A 103 14.21 5.33 1.69
CA ALA A 103 14.53 4.15 0.90
C ALA A 103 13.34 3.71 0.02
N LEU A 104 12.12 3.71 0.55
CA LEU A 104 10.91 3.38 -0.21
C LEU A 104 10.67 4.38 -1.35
N LEU A 105 10.81 5.69 -1.10
CA LEU A 105 10.67 6.71 -2.15
C LEU A 105 11.70 6.52 -3.27
N ALA A 106 12.93 6.10 -2.93
CA ALA A 106 13.96 5.80 -3.92
C ALA A 106 13.62 4.61 -4.84
N LEU A 107 12.63 3.78 -4.48
CA LEU A 107 12.12 2.70 -5.33
C LEU A 107 11.13 3.19 -6.40
N GLY A 108 10.64 4.43 -6.33
CA GLY A 108 9.78 5.04 -7.34
C GLY A 108 8.42 5.62 -6.92
N PRO A 109 7.78 5.25 -5.78
CA PRO A 109 6.53 5.86 -5.36
C PRO A 109 6.60 7.39 -5.27
N ARG A 110 5.51 8.07 -5.63
CA ARG A 110 5.39 9.53 -5.51
C ARG A 110 5.31 9.98 -4.05
N SER A 111 4.64 9.18 -3.24
CA SER A 111 4.51 9.39 -1.81
C SER A 111 4.43 8.05 -1.08
N VAL A 112 4.82 8.04 0.19
CA VAL A 112 4.80 6.87 1.06
C VAL A 112 4.13 7.23 2.39
N VAL A 113 3.41 6.26 2.95
CA VAL A 113 2.87 6.35 4.31
C VAL A 113 3.30 5.13 5.08
N ILE A 114 3.99 5.36 6.20
CA ILE A 114 4.37 4.30 7.14
C ILE A 114 3.50 4.43 8.38
N THR A 115 2.63 3.44 8.60
CA THR A 115 1.84 3.35 9.83
C THR A 115 2.71 2.87 11.00
N LEU A 116 2.63 3.58 12.13
CA LEU A 116 3.48 3.40 13.32
C LEU A 116 2.66 2.99 14.56
N GLY A 117 1.51 2.33 14.32
CA GLY A 117 0.55 1.94 15.35
C GLY A 117 0.08 3.13 16.17
N SER A 118 0.19 3.04 17.50
CA SER A 118 -0.22 4.10 18.42
C SER A 118 0.60 5.39 18.28
N ARG A 119 1.75 5.37 17.59
CA ARG A 119 2.55 6.57 17.32
C ARG A 119 2.05 7.36 16.11
N GLY A 120 1.01 6.89 15.42
CA GLY A 120 0.41 7.55 14.27
C GLY A 120 1.01 7.05 12.96
N ALA A 121 1.36 7.97 12.06
CA ALA A 121 1.95 7.65 10.77
C ALA A 121 3.06 8.63 10.40
N LEU A 122 3.99 8.19 9.56
CA LEU A 122 4.92 9.06 8.83
C LEU A 122 4.45 9.15 7.38
N VAL A 123 4.25 10.36 6.88
CA VAL A 123 3.96 10.65 5.47
C VAL A 123 5.21 11.28 4.85
N ALA A 124 5.66 10.78 3.71
CA ALA A 124 6.80 11.36 3.01
C ALA A 124 6.61 11.40 1.50
N SER A 125 7.16 12.42 0.87
CA SER A 125 7.19 12.64 -0.58
C SER A 125 8.42 13.46 -0.96
N ALA A 126 8.52 13.87 -2.23
CA ALA A 126 9.59 14.77 -2.69
C ALA A 126 9.60 16.13 -1.97
N GLU A 127 8.44 16.55 -1.44
CA GLU A 127 8.27 17.82 -0.72
C GLU A 127 8.74 17.75 0.74
N GLY A 128 9.01 16.56 1.27
CA GLY A 128 9.50 16.34 2.64
C GLY A 128 8.74 15.25 3.38
N ALA A 129 8.95 15.17 4.69
CA ALA A 129 8.34 14.17 5.57
C ALA A 129 7.65 14.83 6.77
N ALA A 130 6.51 14.29 7.19
CA ALA A 130 5.72 14.76 8.31
C ALA A 130 5.17 13.60 9.13
N ARG A 131 5.23 13.72 10.46
CA ARG A 131 4.58 12.78 11.38
C ARG A 131 3.17 13.25 11.69
N VAL A 132 2.21 12.35 11.54
CA VAL A 132 0.80 12.57 11.87
C VAL A 132 0.47 11.74 13.11
N PRO A 133 0.12 12.36 14.26
CA PRO A 133 -0.16 11.63 15.49
C PRO A 133 -1.44 10.78 15.37
N SER A 134 -1.49 9.66 16.10
CA SER A 134 -2.71 8.84 16.17
C SER A 134 -3.79 9.49 17.03
N VAL A 135 -5.05 9.14 16.77
CA VAL A 135 -6.13 9.39 17.72
C VAL A 135 -5.99 8.39 18.88
N LYS A 136 -5.97 8.88 20.12
CA LYS A 136 -5.87 8.02 21.31
C LYS A 136 -7.18 7.27 21.51
N VAL A 137 -7.13 5.94 21.42
CA VAL A 137 -8.26 5.03 21.66
C VAL A 137 -7.80 3.85 22.52
N GLU A 138 -8.73 3.23 23.25
CA GLU A 138 -8.47 1.97 23.94
C GLU A 138 -8.43 0.83 22.92
N THR A 139 -7.31 0.11 22.82
CA THR A 139 -7.10 -0.94 21.83
C THR A 139 -7.74 -2.25 22.28
N VAL A 140 -8.75 -2.72 21.55
CA VAL A 140 -9.42 -4.01 21.80
C VAL A 140 -9.02 -5.07 20.75
N ASP A 141 -9.00 -4.69 19.47
CA ASP A 141 -8.56 -5.52 18.34
C ASP A 141 -7.96 -4.58 17.27
N THR A 142 -6.89 -5.01 16.60
CA THR A 142 -6.18 -4.26 15.56
C THR A 142 -6.40 -4.84 14.16
N THR A 143 -7.16 -5.92 14.03
CA THR A 143 -7.52 -6.54 12.76
C THR A 143 -8.31 -5.54 11.90
N GLY A 144 -7.88 -5.33 10.65
CA GLY A 144 -8.50 -4.37 9.74
C GLY A 144 -8.17 -2.89 10.01
N ALA A 145 -7.36 -2.57 11.02
CA ALA A 145 -6.98 -1.18 11.30
C ALA A 145 -6.20 -0.52 10.13
N GLY A 146 -5.37 -1.31 9.42
CA GLY A 146 -4.67 -0.85 8.22
C GLY A 146 -5.60 -0.57 7.04
N ASP A 147 -6.63 -1.41 6.85
CA ASP A 147 -7.66 -1.20 5.81
C ASP A 147 -8.50 0.05 6.11
N ALA A 148 -8.92 0.21 7.37
CA ALA A 148 -9.64 1.39 7.81
C ALA A 148 -8.81 2.68 7.64
N PHE A 149 -7.51 2.62 7.94
CA PHE A 149 -6.59 3.74 7.68
C PHE A 149 -6.46 4.05 6.19
N THR A 150 -6.37 3.03 5.34
CA THR A 150 -6.24 3.20 3.88
C THR A 150 -7.51 3.77 3.24
N ALA A 151 -8.68 3.44 3.78
CA ALA A 151 -9.98 3.84 3.24
C ALA A 151 -10.48 5.22 3.69
N ALA A 152 -9.98 5.75 4.82
CA ALA A 152 -10.40 7.02 5.42
C ALA A 152 -9.74 8.25 4.78
#